data_AF-A0A7X5D5L4-F1
#
_entry.id   AF-A0A7X5D5L4-F1
#
_cell.length_a   1.000
_cell.length_b   1.000
_cell.length_c   1.000
_cell.angle_alpha   90.00
_cell.angle_beta   90.00
_cell.angle_gamma   90.00
#
_symmetry.space_group_name_H-M   'P 1'
#
loop_
_entity.id
_entity.type
_entity.pdbx_description
1 polymer ?
#
loop_
_entity_poly.entity_id
_entity_poly.type
_entity_poly.pdbx_seq_one_letter_code
_entity_poly.pdbx_strand_id
1 'polypeptide(L)'
;TPLDWLSTDPAVVEAFRNDPLAGAPFSAGAYAALTDLTAETASLGSARRIPSDLPVLFIAGSEDPVGERGKAVRAAASLFERAGVKDVTCIIYDGMRHEILNEPGRQRVYADVVSWIEKRL
;
A
#
# COMPACT_ATOMS: atom_id res chain seq x y z
N THR A 1 5.98 -15.09 14.35
CA THR A 1 4.55 -14.97 14.67
C THR A 1 3.70 -14.94 13.40
N PRO A 2 2.37 -15.16 13.47
CA PRO A 2 1.47 -14.98 12.32
C PRO A 2 1.44 -13.54 11.77
N LEU A 3 2.02 -12.56 12.49
CA LEU A 3 2.07 -11.14 12.12
C LEU A 3 3.43 -10.73 11.55
N ASP A 4 4.35 -11.69 11.34
CA ASP A 4 5.70 -11.36 10.84
C ASP A 4 5.66 -10.78 9.42
N TRP A 5 4.53 -10.87 8.70
CA TRP A 5 4.37 -10.22 7.41
C TRP A 5 4.25 -8.68 7.51
N LEU A 6 4.10 -8.10 8.71
CA LEU A 6 4.03 -6.65 8.91
C LEU A 6 5.37 -5.97 8.61
N SER A 7 6.46 -6.42 9.22
CA SER A 7 7.79 -5.82 9.04
C SER A 7 8.90 -6.86 9.20
N THR A 8 10.08 -6.58 8.63
CA THR A 8 11.30 -7.34 8.91
C THR A 8 11.86 -7.09 10.32
N ASP A 9 11.47 -5.99 10.97
CA ASP A 9 11.86 -5.66 12.34
C ASP A 9 10.91 -6.32 13.36
N PRO A 10 11.40 -7.25 14.19
CA PRO A 10 10.59 -7.87 15.24
C PRO A 10 10.05 -6.86 16.26
N ALA A 11 10.73 -5.73 16.48
CA ALA A 11 10.28 -4.71 17.42
C ALA A 11 9.01 -4.00 16.92
N VAL A 12 8.86 -3.81 15.60
CA VAL A 12 7.63 -3.27 14.99
C VAL A 12 6.47 -4.24 15.18
N VAL A 13 6.69 -5.52 14.93
CA VAL A 13 5.68 -6.58 15.13
C VAL A 13 5.25 -6.65 16.60
N GLU A 14 6.20 -6.55 17.52
CA GLU A 14 5.91 -6.60 18.95
C GLU A 14 5.21 -5.33 19.45
N ALA A 15 5.56 -4.15 18.91
CA ALA A 15 4.84 -2.91 19.19
C ALA A 15 3.38 -3.00 18.74
N PHE A 16 3.12 -3.51 17.53
CA PHE A 16 1.75 -3.74 17.05
C PHE A 16 0.96 -4.70 17.94
N ARG A 17 1.59 -5.79 18.40
CA ARG A 17 0.95 -6.79 19.28
C ARG A 17 0.59 -6.25 20.66
N ASN A 18 1.39 -5.32 21.18
CA ASN A 18 1.22 -4.76 22.50
C ASN A 18 0.39 -3.46 22.51
N ASP A 19 0.02 -2.95 21.34
CA ASP A 19 -0.85 -1.78 21.24
C ASP A 19 -2.32 -2.18 21.48
N PRO A 20 -2.96 -1.72 22.58
CA PRO A 20 -4.35 -2.04 22.89
C PRO A 20 -5.35 -1.46 21.87
N LEU A 21 -4.93 -0.56 20.99
CA LEU A 21 -5.74 0.02 19.91
C LEU A 21 -5.59 -0.74 18.58
N ALA A 22 -4.70 -1.73 18.50
CA ALA A 22 -4.41 -2.49 17.29
C ALA A 22 -4.92 -3.94 17.36
N GLY A 23 -5.00 -4.60 16.20
CA GLY A 23 -5.25 -6.05 16.10
C GLY A 23 -6.66 -6.53 16.47
N ALA A 24 -7.59 -5.63 16.77
CA ALA A 24 -8.97 -6.00 17.09
C ALA A 24 -9.66 -6.67 15.88
N PRO A 25 -10.35 -7.80 16.07
CA PRO A 25 -11.06 -8.47 14.98
C PRO A 25 -12.25 -7.63 14.52
N PHE A 26 -12.47 -7.61 13.21
CA PHE A 26 -13.63 -6.95 12.63
C PHE A 26 -14.91 -7.77 12.86
N SER A 27 -16.06 -7.09 12.87
CA SER A 27 -17.35 -7.78 12.80
C SER A 27 -17.53 -8.44 11.43
N ALA A 28 -18.42 -9.44 11.33
CA ALA A 28 -18.71 -10.09 10.05
C ALA A 28 -19.17 -9.07 8.98
N GLY A 29 -19.97 -8.07 9.36
CA GLY A 29 -20.39 -6.99 8.47
C GLY A 29 -19.23 -6.11 8.00
N ALA A 30 -18.25 -5.84 8.87
CA ALA A 30 -17.06 -5.09 8.49
C ALA A 30 -16.16 -5.89 7.54
N TYR A 31 -16.01 -7.21 7.70
CA TYR A 31 -15.30 -8.06 6.73
C TYR A 31 -16.00 -8.12 5.37
N ALA A 32 -17.35 -8.20 5.36
CA ALA A 32 -18.12 -8.14 4.12
C ALA A 32 -17.89 -6.81 3.40
N ALA A 33 -18.02 -5.69 4.10
CA ALA A 33 -17.79 -4.36 3.55
C ALA A 33 -16.36 -4.18 3.02
N LEU A 34 -15.35 -4.65 3.75
CA LEU A 34 -13.95 -4.60 3.29
C LEU A 34 -13.77 -5.33 1.96
N THR A 35 -14.35 -6.53 1.83
CA THR A 35 -14.24 -7.34 0.62
C THR A 35 -14.94 -6.68 -0.56
N ASP A 36 -16.15 -6.16 -0.35
CA ASP A 36 -16.92 -5.46 -1.39
C ASP A 36 -16.21 -4.19 -1.88
N LEU A 37 -15.70 -3.38 -0.95
CA LEU A 37 -14.96 -2.15 -1.27
C LEU A 37 -13.64 -2.45 -2.00
N THR A 38 -12.94 -3.52 -1.61
CA THR A 38 -11.71 -3.94 -2.30
C THR A 38 -12.01 -4.33 -3.75
N ALA A 39 -13.09 -5.08 -3.98
CA ALA A 39 -13.52 -5.45 -5.32
C ALA A 39 -13.95 -4.23 -6.16
N GLU A 40 -14.68 -3.28 -5.56
CA GLU A 40 -15.13 -2.07 -6.25
C GLU A 40 -13.95 -1.18 -6.66
N THR A 41 -13.01 -0.94 -5.75
CA THR A 41 -11.86 -0.05 -5.97
C THR A 41 -10.86 -0.62 -6.98
N ALA A 42 -10.79 -1.95 -7.13
CA ALA A 42 -9.98 -2.62 -8.14
C ALA A 42 -10.57 -2.59 -9.56
N SER A 43 -11.68 -1.89 -9.80
CA SER A 43 -12.32 -1.82 -11.12
C SER A 43 -11.85 -0.64 -11.97
N LEU A 44 -11.84 -0.82 -13.30
CA LEU A 44 -11.53 0.27 -14.25
C LEU A 44 -12.55 1.41 -14.15
N GLY A 45 -13.81 1.11 -13.85
CA GLY A 45 -14.85 2.11 -13.65
C GLY A 45 -14.52 3.04 -12.48
N SER A 46 -14.09 2.48 -11.36
CA SER A 46 -13.64 3.25 -10.20
C SER A 46 -12.38 4.07 -10.48
N ALA A 47 -11.38 3.47 -11.13
CA ALA A 47 -10.14 4.17 -11.49
C ALA A 47 -10.40 5.34 -12.46
N ARG A 48 -11.38 5.24 -13.36
CA ARG A 48 -11.78 6.35 -14.26
C ARG A 48 -12.42 7.54 -13.56
N ARG A 49 -12.82 7.41 -12.30
CA ARG A 49 -13.34 8.52 -11.49
C ARG A 49 -12.21 9.42 -10.95
N ILE A 50 -10.96 8.96 -11.01
CA ILE A 50 -9.81 9.74 -10.60
C ILE A 50 -9.51 10.79 -11.68
N PRO A 51 -9.31 12.07 -11.32
CA PRO A 51 -8.93 13.10 -12.29
C PRO A 51 -7.65 12.70 -13.04
N SER A 52 -7.68 12.76 -14.37
CA SER A 52 -6.57 12.31 -15.22
C SER A 52 -5.24 13.05 -14.98
N ASP A 53 -5.33 14.26 -14.46
CA ASP A 53 -4.22 15.18 -14.18
C ASP A 53 -3.75 15.11 -12.72
N LEU A 54 -4.43 14.36 -11.85
CA LEU A 54 -3.98 14.13 -10.48
C LEU A 54 -2.83 13.10 -10.49
N PRO A 55 -1.60 13.49 -10.08
CA PRO A 55 -0.50 12.54 -9.97
C PRO A 55 -0.75 11.51 -8.87
N VAL A 56 -0.40 10.24 -9.11
CA VAL A 56 -0.60 9.15 -8.15
C VAL A 56 0.69 8.37 -7.93
N LEU A 57 1.04 8.19 -6.65
CA LEU A 57 2.18 7.38 -6.21
C LEU A 57 1.68 6.07 -5.57
N PHE A 58 2.09 4.94 -6.12
CA PHE A 58 1.93 3.61 -5.55
C PHE A 58 3.26 3.17 -4.92
N ILE A 59 3.22 2.75 -3.65
CA ILE A 59 4.39 2.27 -2.91
C ILE A 59 4.06 0.98 -2.15
N ALA A 60 4.97 0.01 -2.17
CA ALA A 60 4.83 -1.24 -1.42
C ALA A 60 6.18 -1.97 -1.24
N GLY A 61 6.22 -2.94 -0.33
CA GLY A 61 7.37 -3.83 -0.16
C GLY A 61 7.34 -5.02 -1.12
N SER A 62 8.51 -5.54 -1.53
CA SER A 62 8.61 -6.72 -2.40
C SER A 62 8.22 -8.02 -1.69
N GLU A 63 8.26 -8.04 -0.35
CA GLU A 63 7.95 -9.21 0.46
C GLU A 63 6.56 -9.13 1.12
N ASP A 64 5.77 -8.12 0.76
CA ASP A 64 4.40 -7.97 1.26
C ASP A 64 3.44 -8.98 0.59
N PRO A 65 2.88 -9.94 1.35
CA PRO A 65 1.92 -10.89 0.79
C PRO A 65 0.58 -10.25 0.40
N VAL A 66 0.19 -9.13 1.01
CA VAL A 66 -1.09 -8.44 0.70
C VAL A 66 -1.07 -7.90 -0.72
N GLY A 67 0.05 -7.32 -1.14
CA GLY A 67 0.28 -6.83 -2.49
C GLY A 67 0.74 -7.90 -3.50
N GLU A 68 0.60 -9.19 -3.19
CA GLU A 68 1.16 -10.31 -3.96
C GLU A 68 2.66 -10.12 -4.28
N ARG A 69 3.45 -9.72 -3.27
CA ARG A 69 4.89 -9.45 -3.43
C ARG A 69 5.17 -8.39 -4.50
N GLY A 70 4.36 -7.32 -4.44
CA GLY A 70 4.38 -6.18 -5.36
C GLY A 70 3.64 -6.36 -6.68
N LYS A 71 3.20 -7.58 -7.05
CA LYS A 71 2.49 -7.81 -8.32
C LYS A 71 1.14 -7.10 -8.37
N ALA A 72 0.34 -7.19 -7.31
CA ALA A 72 -0.98 -6.57 -7.26
C ALA A 72 -0.88 -5.03 -7.25
N VAL A 73 0.16 -4.48 -6.61
CA VAL A 73 0.40 -3.03 -6.57
C VAL A 73 0.81 -2.50 -7.95
N ARG A 74 1.65 -3.23 -8.70
CA ARG A 74 1.94 -2.91 -10.10
C ARG A 74 0.70 -3.00 -10.99
N ALA A 75 -0.15 -4.00 -10.75
CA ALA A 75 -1.42 -4.14 -11.46
C ALA A 75 -2.37 -2.95 -11.18
N ALA A 76 -2.43 -2.47 -9.93
CA ALA A 76 -3.19 -1.28 -9.55
C ALA A 76 -2.65 -0.01 -10.23
N ALA A 77 -1.33 0.18 -10.27
CA ALA A 77 -0.72 1.28 -11.02
C ALA A 77 -1.08 1.23 -12.51
N SER A 78 -0.97 0.05 -13.13
CA SER A 78 -1.35 -0.14 -14.53
C SER A 78 -2.85 0.07 -14.79
N LEU A 79 -3.70 -0.24 -13.81
CA LEU A 79 -5.14 0.06 -13.88
C LEU A 79 -5.38 1.57 -13.97
N PHE A 80 -4.65 2.37 -13.21
CA PHE A 80 -4.75 3.84 -13.22
C PHE A 80 -4.24 4.43 -14.55
N GLU A 81 -3.13 3.92 -15.08
CA GLU A 81 -2.63 4.29 -16.42
C GLU A 81 -3.70 4.00 -17.49
N ARG A 82 -4.29 2.79 -17.46
CA ARG A 82 -5.38 2.38 -18.38
C ARG A 82 -6.66 3.20 -18.20
N ALA A 83 -6.88 3.74 -17.00
CA ALA A 83 -7.99 4.65 -16.71
C ALA A 83 -7.77 6.07 -17.26
N GLY A 84 -6.56 6.39 -17.70
CA GLY A 84 -6.19 7.68 -18.28
C GLY A 84 -5.48 8.63 -17.33
N VAL A 85 -5.03 8.17 -16.15
CA VAL A 85 -4.18 8.97 -15.26
C VAL A 85 -2.82 9.17 -15.93
N LYS A 86 -2.40 10.42 -16.05
CA LYS A 86 -1.23 10.82 -16.87
C LYS A 86 0.10 10.66 -16.14
N ASP A 87 0.10 10.77 -14.82
CA ASP A 87 1.29 10.67 -13.98
C ASP A 87 1.07 9.61 -12.91
N VAL A 88 1.53 8.40 -13.22
CA VAL A 88 1.50 7.26 -12.30
C VAL A 88 2.94 6.87 -12.00
N THR A 89 3.30 6.87 -10.72
CA THR A 89 4.59 6.38 -10.24
C THR A 89 4.37 5.14 -9.39
N CYS A 90 5.17 4.09 -9.58
CA CYS A 90 5.11 2.87 -8.79
C CYS A 90 6.50 2.49 -8.29
N ILE A 91 6.69 2.41 -6.97
CA ILE A 91 7.95 2.02 -6.34
C ILE A 91 7.72 0.78 -5.48
N ILE A 92 8.47 -0.29 -5.75
CA ILE A 92 8.49 -1.50 -4.93
C ILE A 92 9.83 -1.57 -4.21
N TYR A 93 9.81 -1.55 -2.88
CA TYR A 93 11.00 -1.56 -2.04
C TYR A 93 11.45 -2.99 -1.77
N ASP A 94 12.61 -3.34 -2.33
CA ASP A 94 13.21 -4.67 -2.20
C ASP A 94 13.49 -5.04 -0.74
N GLY A 95 13.14 -6.26 -0.36
CA GLY A 95 13.32 -6.83 0.98
C GLY A 95 12.36 -6.31 2.05
N MET A 96 11.56 -5.28 1.78
CA MET A 96 10.55 -4.77 2.72
C MET A 96 9.26 -5.57 2.65
N ARG A 97 8.57 -5.69 3.80
CA ARG A 97 7.25 -6.31 3.93
C ARG A 97 6.15 -5.23 3.89
N HIS A 98 5.04 -5.43 4.62
CA HIS A 98 3.83 -4.62 4.48
C HIS A 98 3.99 -3.17 4.96
N GLU A 99 4.51 -2.98 6.18
CA GLU A 99 4.65 -1.66 6.81
C GLU A 99 5.95 -0.96 6.40
N ILE A 100 6.11 -0.67 5.11
CA ILE A 100 7.31 -0.03 4.54
C ILE A 100 7.71 1.29 5.23
N LEU A 101 6.73 1.97 5.85
CA LEU A 101 6.96 3.20 6.62
C LEU A 101 7.50 2.95 8.02
N ASN A 102 7.48 1.70 8.50
CA ASN A 102 8.00 1.29 9.80
C ASN A 102 9.24 0.39 9.69
N GLU A 103 9.55 -0.13 8.50
CA GLU A 103 10.74 -0.94 8.24
C GLU A 103 12.06 -0.24 8.63
N PRO A 104 13.15 -0.98 8.92
CA PRO A 104 14.46 -0.38 9.21
C PRO A 104 14.94 0.59 8.12
N GLY A 105 14.61 0.32 6.86
CA GLY A 105 14.93 1.16 5.70
C GLY A 105 13.95 2.32 5.42
N ARG A 106 12.98 2.59 6.31
CA ARG A 106 11.90 3.59 6.11
C ARG A 106 12.35 4.98 5.70
N GLN A 107 13.57 5.40 6.07
CA GLN A 107 14.11 6.70 5.66
C GLN A 107 14.19 6.86 4.14
N ARG A 108 14.46 5.76 3.42
CA ARG A 108 14.40 5.75 1.96
C ARG A 108 12.98 6.01 1.45
N VAL A 109 12.00 5.35 2.06
CA VAL A 109 10.58 5.51 1.70
C VAL A 109 10.14 6.96 1.93
N TYR A 110 10.52 7.55 3.06
CA TYR A 110 10.22 8.95 3.36
C TYR A 110 10.85 9.90 2.35
N ALA A 111 12.14 9.71 2.03
CA ALA A 111 12.85 10.54 1.06
C ALA A 111 12.24 10.44 -0.35
N ASP A 112 11.86 9.23 -0.78
CA ASP A 112 11.22 9.00 -2.08
C ASP A 112 9.84 9.67 -2.15
N VAL A 113 9.03 9.59 -1.08
CA VAL A 113 7.73 10.28 -0.99
C VAL A 113 7.91 11.80 -1.01
N VAL A 114 8.80 12.35 -0.19
CA VAL A 114 9.07 13.80 -0.16
C VAL A 114 9.56 14.29 -1.53
N SER A 115 10.55 13.62 -2.13
CA SER A 115 11.05 14.01 -3.45
C SER A 115 9.97 13.91 -4.53
N TRP A 116 9.07 12.94 -4.43
CA TRP A 116 7.95 12.79 -5.36
C TRP A 116 6.95 13.96 -5.24
N ILE A 117 6.65 14.39 -4.01
CA ILE A 117 5.79 15.54 -3.74
C ILE A 117 6.45 16.84 -4.22
N GLU A 118 7.71 17.08 -3.87
CA GLU A 118 8.43 18.32 -4.20
C GLU A 118 8.55 18.56 -5.71
N LYS A 119 8.62 17.51 -6.52
CA LYS A 119 8.62 17.62 -7.99
C LYS A 119 7.29 18.07 -8.59
N ARG A 120 6.23 18.17 -7.78
CA ARG A 120 4.84 18.44 -8.18
C ARG A 120 4.21 19.61 -7.42
N LEU A 121 4.99 20.28 -6.57
CA LEU A 121 4.68 21.60 -5.99
C LEU A 121 5.03 22.69 -6.99
#